data_AF-A0A0A2BJF4-F1
#
_entry.id   AF-A0A0A2BJF4-F1
#
_cell.length_a   1.000
_cell.length_b   1.000
_cell.length_c   1.000
_cell.angle_alpha   90.00
_cell.angle_beta   90.00
_cell.angle_gamma   90.00
#
_symmetry.space_group_name_H-M   'P 1'
#
loop_
_entity.id
_entity.type
_entity.pdbx_description
1 polymer ?
#
loop_
_entity_poly.entity_id
_entity_poly.type
_entity_poly.pdbx_seq_one_letter_code
_entity_poly.pdbx_strand_id
1 'polypeptide(L)' 'MIKDQLAFIISLAMHSCPEDNLNSFSEHLNTYQSLCHYFQELSIEDIEEIASSYGVSL' A
#
# COMPACT_ATOMS: atom_id res chain seq x y z
N MET A 1 11.69 -2.68 -6.74
CA MET A 1 10.83 -2.76 -7.94
C MET A 1 9.50 -3.45 -7.67
N ILE A 2 9.43 -4.76 -7.37
CA ILE A 2 8.15 -5.43 -7.04
C ILE A 2 7.56 -4.92 -5.72
N LYS A 3 8.39 -4.77 -4.68
CA LYS A 3 7.96 -4.28 -3.37
C LYS A 3 7.42 -2.85 -3.42
N ASP A 4 8.07 -1.97 -4.18
CA ASP A 4 7.63 -0.58 -4.35
C ASP A 4 6.30 -0.51 -5.11
N GLN A 5 6.09 -1.36 -6.12
CA GLN A 5 4.82 -1.46 -6.82
C GLN A 5 3.70 -1.94 -5.88
N LEU A 6 3.98 -2.93 -5.03
CA LEU A 6 3.03 -3.41 -4.02
C LEU A 6 2.69 -2.35 -2.98
N ALA A 7 3.70 -1.64 -2.46
CA ALA A 7 3.51 -0.53 -1.55
C ALA A 7 2.60 0.56 -2.16
N PHE A 8 2.78 0.86 -3.44
CA PHE A 8 1.94 1.83 -4.14
C PHE A 8 0.50 1.37 -4.26
N ILE A 9 0.26 0.13 -4.72
CA ILE A 9 -1.11 -0.39 -4.92
C ILE A 9 -1.84 -0.53 -3.58
N ILE A 10 -1.16 -1.00 -2.52
CA ILE A 10 -1.73 -1.06 -1.17
C ILE A 10 -2.04 0.35 -0.65
N SER A 11 -1.14 1.32 -0.85
CA SER A 11 -1.41 2.71 -0.45
C SER A 11 -2.64 3.30 -1.16
N LEU A 12 -2.90 2.93 -2.42
CA LEU A 12 -4.12 3.31 -3.10
C LEU A 12 -5.34 2.62 -2.48
N ALA A 13 -5.29 1.30 -2.31
CA ALA A 13 -6.39 0.50 -1.75
C ALA A 13 -6.80 0.98 -0.35
N MET A 14 -5.83 1.30 0.52
CA MET A 14 -6.06 1.83 1.88
C MET A 14 -6.87 3.13 1.90
N HIS A 15 -6.76 3.94 0.86
CA HIS A 15 -7.38 5.27 0.78
C HIS A 15 -8.52 5.35 -0.24
N SER A 16 -8.89 4.22 -0.88
CA SER A 16 -9.94 4.12 -1.90
C SER A 16 -11.37 4.06 -1.33
N CYS A 17 -11.55 4.28 -0.02
CA CYS A 17 -12.86 4.20 0.61
C CYS A 17 -13.80 5.27 0.01
N PRO A 18 -14.93 4.89 -0.61
CA PRO A 18 -15.79 5.83 -1.33
C PRO A 18 -16.52 6.83 -0.41
N GLU A 19 -16.53 6.59 0.90
CA GLU A 19 -17.13 7.49 1.89
C GLU A 19 -16.14 8.56 2.41
N ASP A 20 -14.84 8.34 2.24
CA ASP A 20 -13.81 9.30 2.64
C ASP A 20 -13.56 10.28 1.49
N ASN A 21 -14.36 11.34 1.48
CA ASN A 21 -14.12 12.53 0.67
C ASN A 21 -12.67 13.01 0.85
N LEU A 22 -11.84 12.75 -0.16
CA LEU A 22 -10.52 13.33 -0.35
C LEU A 22 -9.52 12.99 0.76
N ASN A 23 -9.10 11.71 0.84
CA ASN A 23 -7.73 11.47 1.27
C ASN A 23 -6.81 12.26 0.33
N SER A 24 -6.13 13.26 0.86
CA SER A 24 -5.32 14.16 0.06
C SER A 24 -4.20 13.35 -0.62
N PHE A 25 -3.79 13.73 -1.83
CA PHE A 25 -2.63 13.10 -2.49
C PHE A 25 -1.40 12.97 -1.57
N SER A 26 -1.26 13.88 -0.59
CA SER A 26 -0.23 13.83 0.43
C SER A 26 -0.34 12.62 1.36
N GLU A 27 -1.54 12.19 1.73
CA GLU A 27 -1.75 11.03 2.60
C GLU A 27 -1.41 9.74 1.87
N HIS A 28 -1.84 9.61 0.60
CA HIS A 28 -1.39 8.52 -0.26
C HIS A 28 0.15 8.45 -0.36
N LEU A 29 0.79 9.59 -0.61
CA LEU A 29 2.24 9.66 -0.75
C LEU A 29 2.97 9.28 0.56
N ASN A 30 2.46 9.76 1.70
CA ASN A 30 3.02 9.44 3.01
C ASN A 30 2.87 7.95 3.37
N THR A 31 1.70 7.37 3.09
CA THR A 31 1.45 5.93 3.27
C THR A 31 2.35 5.10 2.36
N TYR A 32 2.45 5.46 1.08
CA TYR A 32 3.37 4.82 0.14
C TYR A 32 4.82 4.84 0.62
N GLN A 33 5.33 5.99 1.05
CA GLN A 33 6.71 6.11 1.54
C GLN A 33 6.95 5.25 2.79
N SER A 34 5.98 5.22 3.70
CA SER A 34 6.03 4.40 4.91
C SER A 34 6.05 2.91 4.57
N LEU A 35 5.19 2.47 3.65
CA LEU A 35 5.15 1.09 3.17
C LEU A 35 6.43 0.69 2.44
N CYS A 36 7.01 1.57 1.62
CA CYS A 36 8.30 1.30 0.96
C CYS A 36 9.41 1.06 1.98
N HIS A 37 9.49 1.87 3.03
CA HIS A 37 10.46 1.65 4.11
C HIS A 37 10.17 0.34 4.85
N TYR A 38 8.92 0.11 5.23
CA TYR A 38 8.51 -1.08 5.97
C TYR A 38 8.77 -2.38 5.18
N PHE A 39 8.49 -2.37 3.89
CA PHE A 39 8.64 -3.54 3.01
C PHE A 39 10.10 -3.86 2.68
N GLN A 40 11.06 -2.96 2.94
CA GLN A 40 12.48 -3.30 2.82
C GLN A 40 12.87 -4.44 3.76
N GLU A 41 12.29 -4.49 4.95
CA GLU A 41 12.61 -5.48 5.99
C GLU A 41 11.78 -6.76 5.91
N LEU A 42 10.64 -6.73 5.20
CA LEU A 42 9.74 -7.88 5.06
C LEU A 42 10.12 -8.83 3.92
N SER A 43 9.70 -10.09 4.01
CA SER A 43 9.76 -11.01 2.86
C SER A 43 8.73 -10.62 1.79
N ILE A 44 8.80 -11.23 0.61
CA ILE A 44 7.75 -11.02 -0.39
C ILE A 44 6.45 -11.66 0.10
N GLU A 45 6.50 -12.85 0.70
CA GLU A 45 5.31 -13.56 1.18
C GLU A 45 4.52 -12.73 2.22
N ASP A 46 5.22 -12.08 3.16
CA ASP A 46 4.57 -11.19 4.14
C ASP A 46 3.84 -10.03 3.46
N ILE A 47 4.42 -9.50 2.37
CA ILE A 47 3.81 -8.40 1.62
C ILE A 47 2.59 -8.88 0.82
N GLU A 48 2.62 -10.10 0.28
CA GLU A 48 1.46 -10.68 -0.42
C GLU A 48 0.29 -10.91 0.53
N GLU A 49 0.56 -11.34 1.78
CA GLU A 49 -0.47 -11.48 2.82
C GLU A 49 -1.11 -10.12 3.16
N ILE A 50 -0.29 -9.08 3.33
CA ILE A 50 -0.78 -7.72 3.55
C ILE A 50 -1.60 -7.24 2.34
N ALA A 51 -1.11 -7.46 1.12
CA ALA A 51 -1.81 -7.09 -0.11
C ALA A 51 -3.21 -7.74 -0.18
N SER A 52 -3.28 -9.03 0.14
CA SER A 52 -4.54 -9.79 0.16
C SER A 52 -5.55 -9.21 1.16
N SER A 53 -5.10 -8.75 2.33
CA SER A 53 -5.96 -8.12 3.34
C SER A 53 -6.64 -6.82 2.84
N TYR A 54 -6.01 -6.14 1.88
CA TYR A 54 -6.55 -4.94 1.22
C TYR A 54 -7.22 -5.23 -0.13
N GLY A 55 -7.45 -6.51 -0.47
CA GLY A 55 -8.08 -6.92 -1.73
C GLY A 55 -7.20 -6.68 -2.96
N VAL A 56 -5.89 -6.54 -2.78
CA VAL A 56 -4.91 -6.39 -3.86
C VAL A 56 -4.42 -7.77 -4.29
N SER A 57 -4.70 -8.17 -5.53
CA SER A 57 -4.15 -9.39 -6.11
C SER A 57 -2.86 -9.10 -6.88
N LEU A 58 -1.84 -9.92 -6.64
CA LEU A 58 -0.58 -9.94 -7.38
C LEU A 58 -0.71 -10.59 -8.76
#